data_AF-A0A7K3HBH5-F1
#
_entry.id   AF-A0A7K3HBH5-F1
#
_cell.length_a   1.000
_cell.length_b   1.000
_cell.length_c   1.000
_cell.angle_alpha   90.00
_cell.angle_beta   90.00
_cell.angle_gamma   90.00
#
_symmetry.space_group_name_H-M   'P 1'
#
loop_
_entity.id
_entity.type
_entity.pdbx_description
1 polymer ?
#
loop_
_entity_poly.entity_id
_entity_poly.type
_entity_poly.pdbx_seq_one_letter_code
_entity_poly.pdbx_strand_id
1 'polypeptide(L)'
;MTEHADPALLAELALGDRPSAGEEDGADAGSAGGGAEPRAAERHLAACPRCRDTLAALRRIIAAARNVSPDDRVTAPPEALWERIAAELGLTGGPGATGASGVTGGGTPG
;
A
#
# COMPACT_ATOMS: atom_id res chain seq x y z
N MET A 1 22.82 -14.55 1.58
CA MET A 1 21.84 -13.46 1.73
C MET A 1 21.79 -12.73 0.40
N THR A 2 20.77 -12.98 -0.41
CA THR A 2 20.63 -12.26 -1.68
C THR A 2 20.01 -10.91 -1.36
N GLU A 3 20.74 -9.84 -1.70
CA GLU A 3 20.23 -8.48 -1.58
C GLU A 3 19.07 -8.29 -2.57
N HIS A 4 17.98 -7.67 -2.09
CA HIS A 4 16.79 -7.39 -2.88
C HIS A 4 16.82 -5.94 -3.35
N ALA A 5 16.13 -5.66 -4.45
CA ALA A 5 15.91 -4.29 -4.89
C ALA A 5 15.27 -3.44 -3.78
N ASP A 6 15.66 -2.18 -3.72
CA ASP A 6 15.10 -1.21 -2.78
C ASP A 6 13.56 -1.13 -2.93
N PRO A 7 12.79 -1.15 -1.83
CA PRO A 7 11.34 -1.14 -1.90
C PRO A 7 10.76 0.15 -2.49
N ALA A 8 11.42 1.30 -2.32
CA ALA A 8 10.96 2.54 -2.93
C ALA A 8 11.10 2.47 -4.45
N LEU A 9 12.24 1.97 -4.96
CA LEU A 9 12.41 1.71 -6.40
C LEU A 9 11.32 0.79 -6.97
N LEU A 10 10.92 -0.25 -6.23
CA LEU A 10 9.80 -1.12 -6.65
C LEU A 10 8.45 -0.39 -6.67
N ALA A 11 8.22 0.54 -5.74
CA ALA A 11 7.01 1.36 -5.71
C ALA A 11 6.95 2.33 -6.89
N GLU A 12 8.05 3.01 -7.23
CA GLU A 12 8.14 3.89 -8.40
C GLU A 12 7.84 3.13 -9.70
N LEU A 13 8.46 1.95 -9.87
CA LEU A 13 8.19 1.06 -11.00
C LEU A 13 6.74 0.55 -11.04
N ALA A 14 6.09 0.43 -9.88
CA ALA A 14 4.69 0.01 -9.79
C ALA A 14 3.71 1.13 -10.13
N LEU A 15 4.02 2.37 -9.71
CA LEU A 15 3.25 3.57 -10.03
C LEU A 15 3.29 3.89 -11.52
N GLY A 16 4.39 3.51 -12.18
CA GLY A 16 4.58 3.76 -13.61
C GLY A 16 4.89 5.22 -13.90
N ASP A 17 5.41 5.95 -12.90
CA ASP A 17 5.99 7.27 -13.08
C ASP A 17 7.28 7.10 -13.92
N ARG A 18 7.09 7.01 -15.24
CA ARG A 18 8.13 7.46 -16.15
C ARG A 18 7.96 8.96 -16.19
N PRO A 19 9.00 9.79 -15.99
CA PRO A 19 8.91 11.16 -16.48
C PRO A 19 8.50 11.06 -17.94
N SER A 20 7.41 11.74 -18.28
CA SER A 20 6.86 11.79 -19.63
C SER A 20 8.02 12.06 -20.61
N ALA A 21 8.41 11.06 -21.39
CA ALA A 21 9.19 11.31 -22.59
C ALA A 21 8.22 11.99 -23.57
N GLY A 22 8.13 13.31 -23.46
CA GLY A 22 7.11 14.11 -24.13
C GLY A 22 7.10 15.57 -23.69
N GLU A 23 8.28 16.19 -23.61
CA GLU A 23 8.52 17.63 -23.73
C GLU A 23 10.00 17.82 -24.11
N GLU A 24 10.34 17.35 -25.31
CA GLU A 24 11.63 17.58 -25.96
C GLU A 24 11.45 18.79 -26.89
N ASP A 25 11.60 19.99 -26.33
CA ASP A 25 11.98 21.18 -27.08
C ASP A 25 12.77 22.10 -26.13
N GLY A 26 14.09 22.15 -26.30
CA GLY A 26 14.98 22.96 -25.47
C GLY A 26 16.27 22.24 -25.09
N ALA A 27 17.26 22.34 -25.98
CA ALA A 27 18.61 21.88 -25.75
C ALA A 27 19.24 22.54 -24.51
N ASP A 28 19.76 21.74 -23.57
CA ASP A 28 21.07 22.01 -22.98
C ASP A 28 21.68 20.75 -22.36
N ALA A 29 23.01 20.73 -22.34
CA ALA A 29 23.84 19.56 -22.13
C ALA A 29 23.89 19.08 -20.67
N GLY A 30 24.00 17.76 -20.52
CA GLY A 30 24.68 17.15 -19.37
C GLY A 30 23.79 16.40 -18.38
N SER A 31 23.37 15.18 -18.73
CA SER A 31 23.21 14.13 -17.70
C SER A 31 23.46 12.74 -18.27
N ALA A 32 24.73 12.32 -18.27
CA ALA A 32 25.11 10.93 -18.39
C ALA A 32 24.85 10.23 -17.05
N GLY A 33 23.62 9.75 -16.82
CA GLY A 33 23.30 9.05 -15.56
C GLY A 33 21.96 8.34 -15.46
N GLY A 34 20.92 8.74 -16.20
CA GLY A 34 19.56 8.23 -15.94
C GLY A 34 19.15 6.91 -16.62
N GLY A 35 19.96 6.37 -17.54
CA GLY A 35 19.56 5.23 -18.39
C GLY A 35 20.04 3.84 -17.96
N ALA A 36 20.91 3.76 -16.94
CA ALA A 36 21.54 2.52 -16.50
C ALA A 36 20.73 1.78 -15.41
N GLU A 37 20.06 2.53 -14.55
CA GLU A 37 19.27 2.04 -13.42
C GLU A 37 18.03 1.21 -13.82
N PRO A 38 17.19 1.63 -14.80
CA PRO A 38 16.01 0.85 -15.18
C PRO A 38 16.37 -0.51 -15.80
N ARG A 39 17.44 -0.59 -16.60
CA ARG A 39 17.92 -1.88 -17.14
C ARG A 39 18.50 -2.78 -16.06
N ALA A 40 19.13 -2.22 -15.02
CA ALA A 40 19.61 -3.00 -13.88
C ALA A 40 18.45 -3.58 -13.07
N ALA A 41 17.39 -2.80 -12.85
CA ALA A 41 16.16 -3.26 -12.21
C ALA A 41 15.47 -4.36 -13.01
N GLU A 42 15.35 -4.22 -14.34
CA GLU A 42 14.79 -5.25 -15.23
C GLU A 42 15.57 -6.57 -15.15
N ARG A 43 16.91 -6.51 -15.19
CA ARG A 43 17.77 -7.69 -15.04
C ARG A 43 17.60 -8.35 -13.66
N HIS A 44 17.50 -7.55 -12.61
CA HIS A 44 17.25 -8.07 -11.26
C HIS A 44 15.87 -8.74 -11.15
N LEU A 45 14.84 -8.12 -11.71
CA LEU A 45 13.49 -8.69 -11.75
C LEU A 45 13.45 -9.99 -12.55
N ALA A 46 14.21 -10.12 -13.64
CA ALA A 46 14.31 -11.38 -14.38
C ALA A 46 14.91 -12.51 -13.51
N ALA A 47 15.87 -12.18 -12.64
CA ALA A 47 16.59 -13.15 -11.81
C ALA A 47 15.96 -13.40 -10.41
N CYS A 48 15.18 -12.46 -9.87
CA CYS A 48 14.68 -12.52 -8.49
C CYS A 48 13.16 -12.72 -8.43
N PRO A 49 12.65 -13.93 -8.11
CA PRO A 49 11.22 -14.19 -8.04
C PRO A 49 10.49 -13.33 -7.00
N ARG A 50 11.10 -13.13 -5.82
CA ARG A 50 10.50 -12.33 -4.75
C ARG A 50 10.26 -10.88 -5.15
N CYS A 51 11.21 -10.25 -5.83
CA CYS A 51 11.03 -8.86 -6.28
C CYS A 51 9.94 -8.76 -7.37
N ARG A 52 9.77 -9.78 -8.23
CA ARG A 52 8.64 -9.84 -9.16
C ARG A 52 7.31 -9.96 -8.44
N ASP A 53 7.23 -10.82 -7.42
CA ASP A 53 6.01 -11.04 -6.65
C ASP A 53 5.61 -9.77 -5.89
N THR A 54 6.58 -9.08 -5.28
CA THR A 54 6.38 -7.78 -4.64
C THR A 54 5.88 -6.74 -5.65
N LEU A 55 6.52 -6.62 -6.81
CA LEU A 55 6.10 -5.68 -7.86
C LEU A 55 4.68 -5.99 -8.36
N ALA A 56 4.33 -7.27 -8.53
CA ALA A 56 2.99 -7.69 -8.92
C ALA A 56 1.94 -7.39 -7.83
N ALA A 57 2.30 -7.52 -6.55
CA ALA A 57 1.44 -7.12 -5.44
C ALA A 57 1.20 -5.60 -5.42
N LEU A 58 2.25 -4.80 -5.55
CA LEU A 58 2.15 -3.33 -5.60
C LEU A 58 1.27 -2.86 -6.77
N ARG A 59 1.45 -3.46 -7.95
CA ARG A 59 0.60 -3.14 -9.13
C ARG A 59 -0.88 -3.44 -8.89
N ARG A 60 -1.21 -4.53 -8.20
CA ARG A 60 -2.60 -4.86 -7.84
C ARG A 60 -3.18 -3.84 -6.86
N ILE A 61 -2.41 -3.42 -5.86
CA ILE A 61 -2.83 -2.39 -4.89
C ILE A 61 -3.09 -1.07 -5.61
N ILE A 62 -2.17 -0.63 -6.47
CA ILE A 62 -2.29 0.62 -7.22
C ILE A 62 -3.48 0.57 -8.19
N ALA A 63 -3.71 -0.56 -8.86
CA ALA A 63 -4.87 -0.73 -9.73
C ALA A 63 -6.19 -0.63 -8.94
N ALA A 64 -6.26 -1.23 -7.75
CA ALA A 64 -7.41 -1.10 -6.87
C ALA A 64 -7.61 0.35 -6.43
N ALA A 65 -6.54 1.02 -5.96
CA ALA A 65 -6.59 2.41 -5.51
C ALA A 65 -7.03 3.38 -6.62
N ARG A 66 -6.57 3.18 -7.86
CA ARG A 66 -6.97 4.00 -9.02
C ARG A 66 -8.45 3.84 -9.40
N ASN A 67 -9.07 2.74 -8.99
CA ASN A 67 -10.47 2.46 -9.28
C ASN A 67 -11.42 2.93 -8.16
N VAL A 68 -10.88 3.53 -7.09
CA VAL A 68 -11.67 4.14 -6.02
C VAL A 68 -12.13 5.52 -6.47
N SER A 69 -13.44 5.75 -6.42
CA SER A 69 -14.06 7.06 -6.64
C SER A 69 -14.17 7.85 -5.33
N PRO A 70 -14.16 9.19 -5.34
CA PRO A 70 -14.54 9.99 -4.16
C PRO A 70 -15.94 9.66 -3.60
N ASP A 71 -16.82 9.04 -4.40
CA ASP A 71 -18.13 8.56 -3.97
C ASP A 71 -18.11 7.20 -3.26
N ASP A 72 -16.98 6.47 -3.30
CA ASP A 72 -16.78 5.20 -2.56
C ASP A 72 -16.56 5.48 -1.07
N ARG A 73 -17.58 6.03 -0.42
CA ARG A 73 -17.56 6.29 1.02
C ARG A 73 -17.71 4.98 1.77
N VAL A 74 -16.72 4.69 2.61
CA VAL A 74 -16.83 3.64 3.61
C VAL A 74 -17.83 4.10 4.66
N THR A 75 -19.08 3.63 4.53
CA THR A 75 -20.07 3.76 5.59
C THR A 75 -19.93 2.59 6.53
N ALA A 76 -20.06 2.84 7.84
CA ALA A 76 -20.10 1.76 8.81
C ALA A 76 -21.30 0.86 8.47
N PRO A 77 -21.10 -0.45 8.26
CA PRO A 77 -22.22 -1.34 8.00
C PRO A 77 -23.11 -1.43 9.25
N PRO A 78 -24.42 -1.74 9.08
CA PRO A 78 -25.34 -1.86 10.21
C PRO A 78 -24.87 -2.90 11.23
N GLU A 79 -25.09 -2.64 12.52
CA GLU A 79 -24.68 -3.54 13.62
C GLU A 79 -25.25 -4.96 13.46
N ALA A 80 -26.51 -5.07 13.00
CA ALA A 80 -27.15 -6.35 12.69
C ALA A 80 -26.41 -7.19 11.63
N LEU A 81 -25.64 -6.57 10.72
CA LEU A 81 -24.80 -7.32 9.78
C LEU A 81 -23.66 -8.03 10.53
N TRP A 82 -23.04 -7.34 11.49
CA TRP A 82 -21.97 -7.93 12.30
C TRP A 82 -22.49 -9.00 13.24
N GLU A 83 -23.65 -8.81 13.87
CA GLU A 83 -24.30 -9.85 14.66
C GLU A 83 -24.57 -11.10 13.84
N ARG A 84 -25.04 -10.94 12.59
CA ARG A 84 -25.27 -12.05 11.67
C ARG A 84 -23.97 -12.75 11.27
N ILE A 85 -22.94 -12.00 10.89
CA ILE A 85 -21.61 -12.57 10.55
C ILE A 85 -21.04 -13.31 11.77
N ALA A 86 -21.17 -12.76 12.98
CA ALA A 86 -20.73 -13.40 14.20
C ALA A 86 -21.50 -14.70 14.47
N ALA A 87 -22.82 -14.71 14.26
CA ALA A 87 -23.63 -15.93 14.38
C ALA A 87 -23.24 -16.98 13.33
N GLU A 88 -23.05 -16.59 12.07
CA GLU A 88 -22.63 -17.49 10.98
C GLU A 88 -21.24 -18.11 11.24
N LEU A 89 -20.33 -17.34 11.82
CA LEU A 89 -18.98 -17.80 12.18
C LEU A 89 -18.94 -18.49 13.56
N GLY A 90 -20.04 -18.57 14.29
CA GLY A 90 -20.10 -19.15 15.65
C GLY A 90 -19.35 -18.34 16.71
N LEU A 91 -19.12 -17.04 16.47
CA LEU A 91 -18.41 -16.11 17.35
C LEU A 91 -19.31 -15.48 18.42
N THR A 92 -20.61 -15.77 18.41
CA THR A 92 -21.57 -15.33 19.44
C THR A 92 -21.30 -16.06 20.76
N GLY A 93 -20.38 -15.51 21.58
CA GLY A 93 -20.08 -16.07 22.91
C GLY A 93 -18.74 -15.70 23.56
N GLY A 94 -18.30 -14.43 23.53
CA GLY A 94 -17.09 -13.98 24.23
C GLY A 94 -17.34 -12.84 25.23
N PRO A 95 -16.92 -12.92 26.49
CA PRO A 95 -17.08 -11.84 27.47
C PRO A 95 -16.11 -10.68 27.14
N GLY A 96 -16.56 -9.71 26.37
CA GLY A 96 -15.76 -8.53 25.99
C GLY A 96 -16.55 -7.25 25.74
N ALA A 97 -17.86 -7.23 26.01
CA ALA A 97 -18.72 -6.05 25.83
C ALA A 97 -18.56 -4.96 26.93
N THR A 98 -17.45 -4.96 27.67
CA THR A 98 -17.14 -3.91 28.67
C THR A 98 -15.72 -3.41 28.47
N GLY A 99 -15.54 -2.61 27.41
CA GLY A 99 -14.38 -1.79 27.15
C GLY A 99 -14.76 -0.32 27.04
N ALA A 100 -15.72 0.15 27.86
CA ALA A 100 -15.88 1.58 28.13
C ALA A 100 -14.62 2.05 28.86
N SER A 101 -13.62 2.48 28.08
CA SER A 101 -12.40 3.10 28.57
C SER A 101 -12.78 4.47 29.13
N GLY A 102 -13.29 4.48 30.35
CA GLY A 102 -13.41 5.67 31.17
C GLY A 102 -12.01 6.13 31.53
N VAL A 103 -11.51 7.15 30.83
CA VAL A 103 -10.39 7.95 31.32
C VAL A 103 -10.91 8.89 32.40
N THR A 104 -10.94 8.40 33.63
CA THR A 104 -11.02 9.24 34.83
C THR A 104 -9.64 9.27 35.48
N GLY A 105 -8.74 10.04 34.88
CA GLY A 105 -7.50 10.47 35.54
C GLY A 105 -7.82 11.57 36.55
N GLY A 106 -8.22 11.17 37.76
CA GLY A 106 -8.42 12.06 38.90
C GLY A 106 -7.09 12.63 39.41
N GLY A 107 -7.06 13.94 39.63
CA GLY A 107 -5.94 14.65 40.24
C GLY A 107 -5.65 14.20 41.67
N THR A 108 -4.37 14.18 42.01
CA THR A 108 -3.86 13.89 43.37
C THR A 108 -3.48 15.20 44.06
N PRO A 109 -3.92 15.46 45.30
CA PRO A 109 -3.24 16.39 46.19
C PRO A 109 -2.28 15.62 47.11
N GLY A 110 -1.08 16.18 47.31
CA GLY A 110 -0.06 15.72 48.25
C GLY A 110 1.06 16.73 48.33
#